data_AF-A0A1Q8QVJ4-F1
#
_entry.id   AF-A0A1Q8QVJ4-F1
#
_cell.length_a   1.000
_cell.length_b   1.000
_cell.length_c   1.000
_cell.angle_alpha   90.00
_cell.angle_beta   90.00
_cell.angle_gamma   90.00
#
_symmetry.space_group_name_H-M   'P 1'
#
loop_
_entity.id
_entity.type
_entity.pdbx_description
1 polymer ?
#
loop_
_entity_poly.entity_id
_entity_poly.type
_entity_poly.pdbx_seq_one_letter_code
_entity_poly.pdbx_strand_id
1 'polypeptide(L)'
;MENNRFKPECPLLGKDGNIFNLAGIASRTLKENDLGEKSREMWDRVMASGSYDEALNIIGEYVTIVGDELKMDDESFHIKME
;
A
#
# COMPACT_ATOMS: atom_id res chain seq x y z
N MET A 1 7.53 23.59 3.38
CA MET A 1 7.63 22.58 4.46
C MET A 1 6.63 21.50 4.12
N GLU A 2 7.07 20.36 3.59
CA GLU A 2 6.19 19.21 3.42
C GLU A 2 5.60 18.89 4.79
N ASN A 3 4.29 19.07 4.93
CA ASN A 3 3.56 18.63 6.11
C ASN A 3 3.85 17.15 6.26
N ASN A 4 4.61 16.77 7.29
CA ASN A 4 4.90 15.39 7.65
C ASN A 4 3.60 14.73 8.17
N ARG A 5 2.64 14.56 7.26
CA ARG A 5 1.41 13.80 7.49
C ARG A 5 1.85 12.35 7.51
N PHE A 6 1.71 11.71 8.65
CA PHE A 6 1.91 10.27 8.78
C PHE A 6 1.18 9.54 7.64
N LYS A 7 1.95 8.77 6.86
CA LYS A 7 1.51 7.87 5.78
C LYS A 7 1.87 6.45 6.20
N PRO A 8 0.90 5.57 6.46
CA PRO A 8 1.19 4.19 6.82
C PRO A 8 1.80 3.45 5.64
N GLU A 9 2.62 2.44 5.95
CA GLU A 9 3.21 1.54 4.96
C GLU A 9 2.13 0.62 4.38
N CYS A 10 2.08 0.53 3.05
CA CYS A 10 1.09 -0.24 2.33
C CYS A 10 1.79 -1.18 1.33
N PRO A 11 1.59 -2.52 1.45
CA PRO A 11 2.28 -3.51 0.62
C PRO A 11 1.64 -3.59 -0.77
N LEU A 12 2.00 -2.64 -1.64
CA LEU A 12 1.51 -2.57 -3.03
C LEU A 12 2.56 -2.98 -4.07
N LEU A 13 3.86 -2.92 -3.77
CA LEU A 13 4.88 -3.36 -4.73
C LEU A 13 4.75 -4.87 -4.96
N GLY A 14 4.72 -5.26 -6.24
CA GLY A 14 4.57 -6.66 -6.65
C GLY A 14 3.14 -7.21 -6.54
N LYS A 15 2.15 -6.39 -6.17
CA LYS A 15 0.73 -6.78 -6.24
C LYS A 15 0.22 -6.64 -7.66
N ASP A 16 -0.08 -7.76 -8.30
CA ASP A 16 -0.80 -7.77 -9.57
C ASP A 16 -2.29 -7.51 -9.32
N GLY A 17 -2.77 -6.33 -9.73
CA GLY A 17 -4.15 -5.94 -9.54
C GLY A 17 -4.54 -4.70 -10.32
N ASN A 18 -5.84 -4.60 -10.66
CA ASN A 18 -6.40 -3.35 -11.15
C ASN A 18 -6.44 -2.29 -10.04
N ILE A 19 -6.73 -1.05 -10.41
CA ILE A 19 -6.67 0.07 -9.48
C ILE A 19 -7.65 -0.06 -8.31
N PHE A 20 -8.81 -0.68 -8.51
CA PHE A 20 -9.80 -0.88 -7.45
C PHE A 20 -9.28 -1.87 -6.40
N ASN A 21 -8.51 -2.88 -6.82
CA ASN A 21 -7.86 -3.81 -5.90
C ASN A 21 -6.80 -3.08 -5.07
N LEU A 22 -5.93 -2.28 -5.71
CA LEU A 22 -4.89 -1.51 -5.03
C LEU A 22 -5.48 -0.46 -4.08
N ALA A 23 -6.52 0.25 -4.50
CA ALA A 23 -7.27 1.19 -3.67
C ALA A 23 -7.94 0.48 -2.49
N GLY A 24 -8.41 -0.76 -2.66
CA GLY A 24 -8.94 -1.60 -1.59
C GLY A 24 -7.91 -1.92 -0.51
N ILE A 25 -6.69 -2.31 -0.93
CA ILE A 25 -5.57 -2.59 -0.03
C ILE A 25 -5.17 -1.31 0.71
N ALA A 26 -4.96 -0.20 0.00
CA ALA A 26 -4.62 1.10 0.61
C ALA A 26 -5.72 1.60 1.56
N SER A 27 -7.00 1.43 1.19
CA SER A 27 -8.14 1.80 2.03
C SER A 27 -8.13 1.03 3.35
N ARG A 28 -7.79 -0.26 3.31
CA ARG A 28 -7.66 -1.11 4.49
C ARG A 28 -6.49 -0.66 5.36
N THR A 29 -5.30 -0.46 4.79
CA THR A 29 -4.12 0.04 5.50
C THR A 29 -4.41 1.34 6.25
N LEU A 30 -5.09 2.29 5.59
CA LEU A 30 -5.49 3.55 6.23
C LEU A 30 -6.45 3.33 7.40
N LYS A 31 -7.44 2.45 7.26
CA LYS A 31 -8.42 2.16 8.33
C LYS A 31 -7.78 1.46 9.53
N GLU A 32 -6.84 0.55 9.30
CA GLU A 32 -6.09 -0.15 10.36
C GLU A 32 -5.17 0.80 11.15
N ASN A 33 -4.86 1.98 10.60
CA ASN A 33 -4.07 3.03 11.24
C ASN A 33 -4.95 4.20 11.74
N ASP A 34 -6.25 3.98 11.95
CA ASP A 34 -7.22 5.00 12.40
C ASP A 34 -7.39 6.20 11.44
N LEU A 35 -6.98 6.08 10.18
CA LEU A 35 -7.08 7.11 9.15
C LEU A 35 -8.32 6.91 8.25
N GLY A 36 -9.48 6.63 8.87
CA GLY A 36 -10.73 6.34 8.15
C GLY A 36 -11.21 7.47 7.23
N GLU A 37 -11.07 8.73 7.64
CA GLU A 37 -11.42 9.89 6.81
C GLU A 37 -10.54 9.99 5.56
N LYS A 38 -9.22 9.85 5.73
CA LYS A 38 -8.26 9.82 4.62
C LYS A 38 -8.52 8.66 3.67
N SER A 39 -8.92 7.51 4.20
CA SER A 39 -9.32 6.34 3.41
C SER A 39 -10.49 6.67 2.49
N ARG A 40 -11.49 7.41 2.99
CA ARG A 40 -12.62 7.88 2.18
C ARG A 40 -12.20 8.92 1.14
N GLU A 41 -11.42 9.92 1.54
CA GLU A 41 -10.92 10.96 0.64
C GLU A 41 -10.10 10.38 -0.53
N MET A 42 -9.17 9.47 -0.21
CA MET A 42 -8.37 8.73 -1.20
C MET A 42 -9.28 7.97 -2.17
N TRP A 43 -10.27 7.25 -1.64
CA TRP A 43 -11.20 6.47 -2.46
C TRP A 43 -11.98 7.36 -3.43
N ASP A 44 -12.56 8.46 -2.93
CA ASP A 44 -13.32 9.40 -3.75
C ASP A 44 -12.47 10.01 -4.87
N ARG A 45 -11.19 10.35 -4.57
CA ARG A 45 -10.23 10.84 -5.57
C ARG A 45 -9.84 9.79 -6.60
N VAL A 46 -9.60 8.54 -6.18
CA VAL A 46 -9.30 7.43 -7.10
C VAL A 46 -10.49 7.18 -8.03
N MET A 47 -11.72 7.20 -7.52
CA MET A 47 -12.92 7.01 -8.34
C MET A 47 -13.15 8.16 -9.34
N ALA A 48 -12.61 9.35 -9.06
CA ALA A 48 -12.66 10.51 -9.95
C ALA A 48 -11.49 10.58 -10.95
N SER A 49 -10.48 9.71 -10.82
CA SER A 49 -9.32 9.70 -11.71
C SER A 49 -9.66 9.21 -13.12
N GLY A 50 -8.97 9.75 -14.11
CA GLY A 50 -9.16 9.41 -15.53
C GLY A 50 -8.23 8.32 -16.05
N SER A 51 -7.23 7.91 -15.26
CA SER A 51 -6.23 6.93 -15.69
C SER A 51 -5.68 6.12 -14.52
N TYR A 52 -5.12 4.96 -14.85
CA TYR A 52 -4.45 4.09 -13.87
C TYR A 52 -3.28 4.79 -13.18
N ASP A 53 -2.46 5.52 -13.93
CA ASP A 53 -1.28 6.23 -13.40
C ASP A 53 -1.67 7.38 -12.46
N GLU A 54 -2.70 8.14 -12.83
CA GLU A 54 -3.25 9.20 -11.96
C GLU A 54 -3.76 8.60 -10.64
N ALA A 55 -4.48 7.49 -10.72
CA ALA A 55 -4.98 6.83 -9.54
C ALA A 55 -3.87 6.25 -8.65
N LEU A 56 -2.81 5.70 -9.24
CA LEU A 56 -1.63 5.26 -8.50
C LEU A 56 -0.93 6.43 -7.78
N ASN A 57 -0.79 7.57 -8.46
CA ASN A 57 -0.22 8.77 -7.85
C ASN A 57 -1.06 9.23 -6.65
N ILE A 58 -2.39 9.24 -6.79
CA ILE A 58 -3.31 9.56 -5.70
C ILE A 58 -3.09 8.61 -4.52
N ILE A 59 -3.01 7.29 -4.74
CA ILE A 59 -2.75 6.33 -3.65
C ILE A 59 -1.44 6.66 -2.91
N GLY A 60 -0.35 6.95 -3.64
CA GLY A 60 0.94 7.34 -3.06
C GLY A 60 0.94 8.66 -2.27
N GLU A 61 -0.08 9.50 -2.44
CA GLU A 61 -0.27 10.68 -1.58
C GLU A 61 -0.73 10.32 -0.17
N TYR A 62 -1.39 9.17 0.04
CA TYR A 62 -1.97 8.78 1.33
C TYR A 62 -1.18 7.69 2.06
N VAL A 63 -0.49 6.82 1.34
CA VAL A 63 0.28 5.70 1.90
C VAL A 63 1.71 5.70 1.38
N THR A 64 2.62 5.11 2.16
CA THR A 64 3.98 4.80 1.71
C THR A 64 3.96 3.44 1.04
N ILE A 65 4.25 3.39 -0.26
CA ILE A 65 4.25 2.14 -1.02
C ILE A 65 5.50 1.34 -0.67
N VAL A 66 5.30 0.15 -0.10
CA VAL A 66 6.35 -0.82 0.22
C VAL A 66 6.06 -2.15 -0.48
N GLY A 67 7.04 -3.05 -0.53
CA GLY A 67 6.82 -4.43 -0.94
C GLY A 67 6.31 -5.27 0.23
N ASP A 68 5.78 -6.44 -0.06
CA ASP A 68 5.77 -7.49 0.95
C ASP A 68 7.24 -7.75 1.30
N GLU A 69 7.65 -7.42 2.52
CA GLU A 69 8.87 -7.99 3.06
C GLU A 69 8.70 -9.50 2.97
N LEU A 70 9.54 -10.14 2.15
CA LEU A 70 9.72 -11.58 2.24
C LEU A 70 10.10 -11.85 3.70
N LYS A 71 9.15 -12.35 4.50
CA LYS A 71 9.48 -12.97 5.77
C LYS A 71 10.34 -14.18 5.39
N MET A 72 11.66 -13.99 5.41
CA MET A 72 12.58 -15.11 5.42
C MET A 72 12.25 -15.85 6.71
N ASP A 73 11.56 -16.97 6.56
CA ASP A 73 11.45 -17.97 7.59
C ASP A 73 12.86 -18.46 7.92
N ASP A 74 13.28 -18.23 9.15
CA ASP A 74 14.58 -18.59 9.72
C ASP A 74 14.78 -20.13 9.84
N GLU A 75 14.23 -20.92 8.92
CA GLU A 75 14.14 -22.39 8.98
C GLU A 75 14.59 -23.05 7.66
N SER A 76 15.64 -22.52 7.01
CA SER A 76 16.29 -23.24 5.90
C SER A 76 17.79 -22.96 5.78
N PHE A 77 18.54 -23.28 6.83
CA PHE A 77 19.98 -23.60 6.69
C PHE A 77 20.38 -24.75 7.61
N HIS A 78 19.72 -25.91 7.47
CA HIS A 78 20.32 -27.18 7.91
C HIS A 78 21.09 -27.80 6.74
N ILE A 79 22.26 -27.22 6.43
CA ILE A 79 23.23 -27.87 5.53
C ILE A 79 23.77 -29.08 6.31
N LYS A 80 23.24 -30.28 6.03
CA LYS A 80 23.94 -31.51 6.42
C LYS A 80 25.16 -31.65 5.52
N MET A 81 26.32 -31.32 6.07
CA MET A 81 27.59 -31.81 5.57
C MET A 81 27.66 -33.31 5.89
N GLU A 82 27.75 -34.14 4.86
CA GLU A 82 28.25 -35.52 4.97
C GLU A 82 29.46 -35.67 4.03
#